data_AF-Q819S8-F1
#
_entry.id   AF-Q819S8-F1
#
_cell.length_a   1.000
_cell.length_b   1.000
_cell.length_c   1.000
_cell.angle_alpha   90.00
_cell.angle_beta   90.00
_cell.angle_gamma   90.00
#
_symmetry.space_group_name_H-M   'P 1'
#
loop_
_entity.id
_entity.type
_entity.pdbx_description
1 polymer ?
#
loop_
_entity_poly.entity_id
_entity_poly.type
_entity_poly.pdbx_seq_one_letter_code
_entity_poly.pdbx_strand_id
1 'polypeptide(L)' 'MKDCYYIGDRLETDAISSTAAGMQGIWLNRDNSQLKYDIPTICSLHEVLTII' A
#
# COMPACT_ATOMS: atom_id res chain seq x y z
N MET A 1 16.64 -1.22 11.80
CA MET A 1 16.02 -0.84 10.51
C MET A 1 14.75 -0.06 10.84
N LYS A 2 14.53 1.11 10.25
CA LYS A 2 13.24 1.82 10.41
C LYS A 2 12.37 1.36 9.25
N ASP A 3 11.36 0.55 9.53
CA ASP A 3 10.39 0.14 8.51
C ASP A 3 9.54 1.36 8.17
N CYS A 4 9.73 1.90 6.97
CA CYS A 4 9.03 3.07 6.48
C CYS A 4 8.02 2.63 5.42
N TYR A 5 6.76 2.95 5.69
CA TYR A 5 5.63 2.62 4.83
C TYR A 5 5.18 3.84 4.06
N TYR A 6 4.90 3.65 2.77
CA TYR A 6 4.22 4.64 1.94
C TYR A 6 2.80 4.14 1.67
N ILE A 7 1.80 4.89 2.12
CA ILE A 7 0.38 4.53 1.97
C ILE A 7 -0.27 5.57 1.07
N GLY A 8 -0.81 5.15 -0.08
CA GLY A 8 -1.49 6.04 -1.01
C GLY A 8 -2.53 5.32 -1.85
N ASP A 9 -3.43 6.09 -2.46
CA ASP A 9 -4.58 5.58 -3.21
C ASP A 9 -4.23 5.24 -4.68
N ARG A 10 -3.14 5.80 -5.21
CA ARG A 10 -2.70 5.55 -6.59
C ARG A 10 -1.79 4.34 -6.65
N LEU A 11 -2.33 3.20 -7.09
CA LEU A 11 -1.57 1.95 -7.19
C LEU A 11 -0.17 2.12 -7.82
N GLU A 12 -0.07 2.70 -9.02
CA GLU A 12 1.20 2.76 -9.75
C GLU A 12 2.21 3.71 -9.09
N THR A 13 1.80 4.92 -8.74
CA THR A 13 2.72 5.96 -8.26
C THR A 13 2.98 5.91 -6.77
N ASP A 14 2.03 5.42 -5.97
CA ASP A 14 2.14 5.39 -4.52
C ASP A 14 2.64 4.04 -4.02
N ALA A 15 2.02 2.94 -4.46
CA ALA A 15 2.31 1.63 -3.89
C ALA A 15 3.41 0.88 -4.66
N ILE A 16 3.28 0.76 -5.99
CA ILE A 16 4.27 0.09 -6.85
C ILE A 16 5.58 0.89 -6.89
N SER A 17 5.51 2.20 -7.16
CA SER A 17 6.73 3.02 -7.29
C SER A 17 7.49 3.17 -5.98
N SER A 18 6.81 3.29 -4.82
CA SER A 18 7.50 3.33 -3.53
C SER A 18 8.17 1.99 -3.19
N THR A 19 7.52 0.87 -3.52
CA THR A 19 8.10 -0.47 -3.42
C THR A 19 9.35 -0.60 -4.30
N ALA A 20 9.27 -0.14 -5.55
CA ALA A 20 10.41 -0.11 -6.47
C ALA A 20 11.55 0.80 -5.98
N ALA A 21 11.24 1.87 -5.24
CA ALA A 21 12.20 2.77 -4.62
C ALA A 21 12.81 2.22 -3.31
N GLY A 22 12.41 1.02 -2.86
CA GLY A 22 12.94 0.36 -1.67
C GLY A 22 12.18 0.64 -0.37
N MET A 23 10.99 1.25 -0.44
CA MET A 23 10.08 1.42 0.70
C MET A 23 9.08 0.26 0.79
N GLN A 24 8.30 0.20 1.87
CA GLN A 24 7.14 -0.69 1.97
C GLN A 24 5.89 0.03 1.44
N GLY A 25 5.57 -0.15 0.16
CA GLY A 25 4.38 0.44 -0.45
C GLY A 25 3.09 -0.32 -0.09
N ILE A 26 2.07 0.40 0.35
CA ILE A 26 0.73 -0.15 0.64
C ILE A 26 -0.29 0.61 -0.20
N TRP A 27 -1.11 -0.14 -0.93
CA TRP A 27 -2.20 0.43 -1.71
C TRP A 27 -3.47 0.61 -0.85
N LEU A 28 -3.98 1.83 -0.81
CA LEU A 28 -5.25 2.17 -0.16
C LEU A 28 -6.41 2.09 -1.17
N ASN A 29 -6.94 0.88 -1.33
CA ASN A 29 -7.98 0.53 -2.28
C ASN A 29 -9.39 0.71 -1.68
N ARG A 30 -9.82 1.95 -1.47
CA ARG A 30 -11.09 2.26 -0.75
C ARG A 30 -12.36 1.79 -1.47
N ASP A 31 -12.31 1.68 -2.80
CA ASP A 31 -13.43 1.19 -3.62
C ASP A 31 -13.47 -0.35 -3.68
N ASN A 32 -12.50 -1.02 -3.05
CA ASN A 32 -12.32 -2.47 -3.07
C ASN A 32 -12.32 -3.02 -4.51
N SER A 33 -11.69 -2.28 -5.44
CA SER A 33 -11.52 -2.73 -6.81
C SER A 33 -10.83 -4.10 -6.81
N GLN A 34 -11.39 -5.04 -7.57
CA GLN A 34 -10.99 -6.46 -7.53
C GLN A 34 -9.70 -6.75 -8.33
N LEU A 35 -8.84 -5.74 -8.47
CA LEU A 35 -7.58 -5.89 -9.16
C LEU A 35 -6.59 -6.65 -8.27
N LYS A 36 -6.02 -7.74 -8.79
CA LYS A 36 -5.02 -8.52 -8.07
C LYS A 36 -3.63 -8.04 -8.44
N TYR A 37 -2.95 -7.45 -7.47
CA TYR A 37 -1.55 -7.08 -7.54
C TYR A 37 -0.77 -7.73 -6.41
N ASP A 38 0.51 -7.98 -6.64
CA ASP A 38 1.44 -8.49 -5.62
C ASP A 38 1.97 -7.34 -4.75
N ILE A 39 1.04 -6.56 -4.19
CA ILE A 39 1.32 -5.39 -3.34
C ILE A 39 0.36 -5.43 -2.15
N PRO A 40 0.84 -5.21 -0.91
CA PRO A 40 -0.02 -5.10 0.26
C PRO A 40 -1.14 -4.08 0.04
N THR A 41 -2.38 -4.49 0.29
CA THR A 41 -3.57 -3.69 -0.01
C THR A 41 -4.48 -3.65 1.21
N ILE A 42 -4.98 -2.46 1.52
CA ILE A 42 -5.98 -2.20 2.56
C ILE A 42 -7.15 -1.41 1.97
N CYS A 43 -8.35 -1.59 2.52
CA CYS A 43 -9.52 -0.80 2.10
C CYS A 43 -9.75 0.45 2.97
N SER A 44 -9.12 0.49 4.14
CA SER A 44 -9.29 1.52 5.16
C SER A 44 -8.00 1.74 5.93
N LEU A 45 -7.72 2.98 6.31
CA LEU A 45 -6.57 3.32 7.14
C LEU A 45 -6.61 2.66 8.53
N HIS A 46 -7.78 2.18 8.98
CA HIS A 46 -7.88 1.43 10.23
C HIS A 46 -7.17 0.08 10.16
N GLU A 47 -7.08 -0.52 8.97
CA GLU A 47 -6.37 -1.77 8.72
C GLU A 47 -4.85 -1.60 8.79
N VAL A 48 -4.32 -0.37 8.82
CA VAL A 48 -2.88 -0.15 9.01
C VAL A 48 -2.42 -0.76 10.34
N LEU A 49 -3.23 -0.68 11.39
CA LEU A 49 -2.94 -1.24 12.71
C LEU A 49 -2.79 -2.78 12.73
N THR A 50 -3.17 -3.48 11.66
CA THR A 50 -2.95 -4.93 11.52
C THR A 50 -1.69 -5.27 10.73
N ILE A 51 -1.00 -4.26 10.18
CA ILE A 51 0.19 -4.39 9.32
C ILE A 51 1.47 -3.96 10.05
N ILE A 52 1.40 -2.93 10.89
CA ILE A 52 2.52 -2.39 11.71
C ILE A 52 2.48 -2.90 13.15
#